data_AF-A0A957T6D4-F1
#
_entry.id   AF-A0A957T6D4-F1
#
_cell.length_a   1.000
_cell.length_b   1.000
_cell.length_c   1.000
_cell.angle_alpha   90.00
_cell.angle_beta   90.00
_cell.angle_gamma   90.00
#
_symmetry.space_group_name_H-M   'P 1'
#
loop_
_entity.id
_entity.type
_entity.pdbx_description
1 polymer ?
#
loop_
_entity_poly.entity_id
_entity_poly.type
_entity_poly.pdbx_seq_one_letter_code
_entity_poly.pdbx_strand_id
1 'polypeptide(L)'
;RIDERLLAELLWGLVLLDWEQVAQEQREAWDRRAEIDASEENDALPPTEEENRAVPSSLYALLRLCFRRTPKGEDPIPLVPGILQRAMAGDGGAAARLAARRLRASGLAPLVSELPIAGDVARRTAAAMLFPIAPHDIRLLRKYITEQETQTSDT
;
A
#
# COMPACT_ATOMS: atom_id res chain seq x y z
N ARG A 1 -21.28 -13.88 11.58
CA ARG A 1 -20.35 -15.02 11.39
C ARG A 1 -19.81 -14.88 9.97
N ILE A 2 -18.51 -14.76 9.78
CA ILE A 2 -17.91 -14.56 8.46
C ILE A 2 -17.85 -15.94 7.77
N ASP A 3 -18.21 -16.01 6.50
CA ASP A 3 -18.08 -17.22 5.69
C ASP A 3 -16.66 -17.31 5.13
N GLU A 4 -15.88 -18.23 5.71
CA GLU A 4 -14.46 -18.39 5.43
C GLU A 4 -14.20 -18.89 3.99
N ARG A 5 -15.16 -19.55 3.34
CA ARG A 5 -15.02 -20.03 1.96
C ARG A 5 -15.17 -18.90 0.95
N LEU A 6 -16.21 -18.08 1.09
CA LEU A 6 -16.42 -16.90 0.24
C LEU A 6 -15.30 -15.87 0.43
N LEU A 7 -14.82 -15.71 1.66
CA LEU A 7 -13.66 -14.87 1.95
C LEU A 7 -12.39 -15.40 1.26
N ALA A 8 -12.18 -16.72 1.26
CA ALA A 8 -11.06 -17.34 0.56
C ALA A 8 -11.15 -17.12 -0.96
N GLU A 9 -12.31 -17.33 -1.59
CA GLU A 9 -12.49 -17.11 -3.05
C GLU A 9 -12.19 -15.66 -3.46
N LEU A 10 -12.60 -14.69 -2.63
CA LEU A 10 -12.29 -13.28 -2.85
C LEU A 10 -10.79 -12.97 -2.68
N LEU A 11 -10.15 -13.62 -1.70
CA LEU A 11 -8.72 -13.51 -1.44
C LEU A 11 -7.87 -14.12 -2.55
N TRP A 12 -8.26 -15.29 -3.09
CA TRP A 12 -7.59 -15.92 -4.21
C TRP A 12 -7.64 -15.04 -5.46
N GLY A 13 -8.79 -14.39 -5.73
CA GLY A 13 -8.91 -13.42 -6.81
C GLY A 13 -8.01 -12.19 -6.62
N LEU A 14 -7.96 -11.60 -5.42
CA LEU A 14 -7.14 -10.42 -5.12
C LEU A 14 -5.63 -10.68 -5.04
N VAL A 15 -5.21 -11.90 -4.66
CA VAL A 15 -3.79 -12.30 -4.60
C VAL A 15 -3.23 -12.67 -5.98
N LEU A 16 -4.10 -13.02 -6.94
CA LEU A 16 -3.73 -13.31 -8.32
C LEU A 16 -3.76 -12.07 -9.23
N LEU A 17 -4.22 -10.91 -8.74
CA LEU A 17 -4.12 -9.67 -9.48
C LEU A 17 -2.67 -9.18 -9.45
N ASP A 18 -2.01 -9.30 -10.59
CA ASP A 18 -0.84 -8.50 -10.86
C ASP A 18 -1.29 -7.05 -11.05
N TRP A 19 -1.12 -6.26 -10.00
CA TRP A 19 -1.50 -4.85 -10.00
C TRP A 19 -0.70 -4.03 -11.04
N GLU A 20 0.46 -4.52 -11.49
CA GLU A 20 1.21 -3.94 -12.60
C GLU A 20 0.48 -4.17 -13.93
N GLN A 21 -0.01 -5.39 -14.16
CA GLN A 21 -0.82 -5.73 -15.33
C GLN A 21 -2.16 -4.98 -15.35
N VAL A 22 -2.88 -4.94 -14.22
CA VAL A 22 -4.16 -4.20 -14.12
C VAL A 22 -3.95 -2.72 -14.43
N ALA A 23 -2.85 -2.15 -13.94
CA ALA A 23 -2.48 -0.77 -14.23
C ALA A 23 -2.12 -0.54 -15.71
N GLN A 24 -1.45 -1.49 -16.37
CA GLN A 24 -1.19 -1.44 -17.81
C GLN A 24 -2.49 -1.51 -18.61
N GLU A 25 -3.39 -2.42 -18.27
CA GLU A 25 -4.69 -2.56 -18.94
C GLU A 25 -5.56 -1.31 -18.78
N GLN A 26 -5.51 -0.64 -17.62
CA GLN A 26 -6.19 0.64 -17.42
C GLN A 26 -5.58 1.77 -18.26
N ARG A 27 -4.25 1.83 -18.39
CA ARG A 27 -3.57 2.79 -19.29
C ARG A 27 -4.04 2.60 -20.75
N GLU A 28 -3.98 1.36 -21.24
CA GLU A 28 -4.41 1.04 -22.60
C GLU A 28 -5.90 1.26 -22.82
N ALA A 29 -6.74 1.07 -21.80
CA ALA A 29 -8.17 1.35 -21.88
C ALA A 29 -8.46 2.87 -21.88
N TRP A 30 -7.67 3.66 -21.16
CA TRP A 30 -7.75 5.12 -21.16
C TRP A 30 -7.31 5.69 -22.51
N ASP A 31 -6.17 5.26 -23.05
CA ASP A 31 -5.65 5.71 -24.34
C ASP A 31 -6.63 5.41 -25.48
N ARG A 32 -7.20 4.18 -25.50
CA ARG A 32 -8.26 3.81 -26.47
C ARG A 32 -9.52 4.66 -26.34
N ARG A 33 -9.85 5.12 -25.13
CA ARG A 33 -11.03 5.95 -24.89
C ARG A 33 -10.78 7.41 -25.27
N ALA A 34 -9.57 7.91 -25.04
CA ALA A 34 -9.12 9.22 -25.52
C ALA A 34 -9.09 9.30 -27.06
N GLU A 35 -8.74 8.19 -27.75
CA GLU A 35 -8.83 8.11 -29.22
C GLU A 35 -10.28 8.14 -29.75
N ILE A 36 -11.25 7.65 -28.97
CA ILE A 36 -12.68 7.60 -29.33
C ILE A 36 -13.38 8.94 -29.00
N ASP A 37 -13.03 9.57 -27.87
CA ASP A 37 -13.65 10.80 -27.38
C ASP A 37 -12.98 12.09 -27.92
N ALA A 38 -12.03 11.99 -28.86
CA ALA A 38 -11.42 13.15 -29.55
C ALA A 38 -12.41 14.02 -30.37
N SER A 39 -13.71 13.71 -30.32
CA SER A 39 -14.81 14.49 -30.91
C SER A 39 -15.69 15.23 -29.90
N GLU A 40 -15.52 15.02 -28.58
CA GLU A 40 -16.23 15.78 -27.54
C GLU A 40 -15.23 16.32 -26.51
N GLU A 41 -15.25 17.63 -26.34
CA GLU A 41 -14.42 18.45 -25.44
C GLU A 41 -14.66 18.05 -23.98
N ASN A 42 -14.00 16.96 -23.55
CA ASN A 42 -14.01 16.50 -22.17
C ASN A 42 -12.64 16.82 -21.55
N ASP A 43 -12.59 17.87 -20.73
CA ASP A 43 -11.42 18.40 -20.00
C ASP A 43 -10.85 17.44 -18.92
N ALA A 44 -11.13 16.15 -19.03
CA ALA A 44 -10.58 15.14 -18.13
C ALA A 44 -9.10 14.92 -18.45
N LEU A 45 -8.23 15.64 -17.73
CA LEU A 45 -6.79 15.42 -17.73
C LEU A 45 -6.50 13.91 -17.58
N PRO A 46 -5.58 13.33 -18.38
CA PRO A 46 -5.19 11.94 -18.21
C PRO A 46 -4.67 11.72 -16.79
N PRO A 47 -5.06 10.61 -16.12
CA PRO A 47 -4.52 10.28 -14.81
C PRO A 47 -3.01 10.20 -14.92
N THR A 48 -2.32 10.88 -14.00
CA THR A 48 -0.87 10.99 -14.01
C THR A 48 -0.21 9.61 -13.88
N GLU A 49 1.02 9.42 -14.38
CA GLU A 49 1.74 8.13 -14.26
C GLU A 49 1.83 7.61 -12.81
N GLU A 50 1.77 8.53 -11.83
CA GLU A 50 1.74 8.22 -10.40
C GLU A 50 0.41 7.61 -9.93
N GLU A 51 -0.74 8.06 -10.45
CA GLU A 51 -2.06 7.50 -10.14
C GLU A 51 -2.24 6.10 -10.73
N ASN A 52 -1.54 5.84 -11.84
CA ASN A 52 -1.56 4.58 -12.56
C ASN A 52 -0.56 3.55 -12.02
N ARG A 53 0.39 3.92 -11.16
CA ARG A 53 1.22 2.95 -10.43
C ARG A 53 0.42 2.55 -9.19
N ALA A 54 -0.10 1.33 -9.16
CA ALA A 54 -0.81 0.77 -8.00
C ALA A 54 0.16 0.49 -6.83
N VAL A 55 0.90 1.52 -6.39
CA VAL A 55 1.84 1.50 -5.29
C VAL A 55 1.02 1.58 -4.00
N PRO A 56 1.12 0.58 -3.10
CA PRO A 56 0.39 0.63 -1.86
C PRO A 56 0.78 1.84 -1.02
N SER A 57 -0.18 2.42 -0.30
CA SER A 57 0.07 3.61 0.50
C SER A 57 1.21 3.41 1.51
N SER A 58 1.97 4.46 1.80
CA SER A 58 3.09 4.37 2.77
C SER A 58 2.61 3.94 4.16
N LEU A 59 1.39 4.31 4.56
CA LEU A 59 0.79 3.84 5.81
C LEU A 59 0.57 2.32 5.78
N TYR A 60 0.05 1.79 4.67
CA TYR A 60 -0.13 0.36 4.50
C TYR A 60 1.20 -0.37 4.54
N ALA A 61 2.22 0.14 3.85
CA ALA A 61 3.57 -0.43 3.86
C ALA A 61 4.16 -0.50 5.28
N LEU A 62 4.10 0.60 6.04
CA LEU A 62 4.57 0.65 7.43
C LEU A 62 3.88 -0.40 8.31
N LEU A 63 2.54 -0.46 8.25
CA LEU A 63 1.75 -1.41 9.03
C LEU A 63 2.07 -2.85 8.60
N ARG A 64 2.04 -3.14 7.30
CA ARG A 64 2.29 -4.49 6.77
C ARG A 64 3.66 -5.03 7.16
N LEU A 65 4.70 -4.20 7.15
CA LEU A 65 6.03 -4.60 7.58
C LEU A 65 6.10 -4.84 9.09
N CYS A 66 5.37 -4.08 9.93
CA CYS A 66 5.32 -4.31 11.38
C CYS A 66 4.61 -5.61 11.78
N PHE A 67 3.63 -6.05 11.00
CA PHE A 67 2.81 -7.24 11.29
C PHE A 67 3.21 -8.48 10.46
N ARG A 68 4.33 -8.43 9.73
CA ARG A 68 4.82 -9.58 8.97
C ARG A 68 5.34 -10.66 9.90
N ARG A 69 5.26 -11.92 9.46
CA ARG A 69 6.02 -13.00 10.09
C ARG A 69 7.50 -12.78 9.77
N THR A 70 8.33 -12.66 10.81
CA THR A 70 9.78 -12.52 10.64
C THR A 70 10.33 -13.76 9.95
N PRO A 71 11.02 -13.62 8.80
CA PRO A 71 11.70 -14.74 8.17
C PRO A 71 12.85 -15.22 9.05
N LYS A 72 13.20 -16.51 8.92
CA LYS A 72 14.27 -17.13 9.70
C LYS A 72 15.59 -16.41 9.45
N GLY A 73 16.19 -15.81 10.49
CA GLY A 73 17.48 -15.12 10.41
C GLY A 73 17.42 -13.58 10.45
N GLU A 74 16.22 -12.97 10.51
CA GLU A 74 16.06 -11.54 10.80
C GLU A 74 15.66 -11.31 12.26
N ASP A 75 15.98 -10.13 12.81
CA ASP A 75 15.52 -9.73 14.13
C ASP A 75 13.99 -9.61 14.14
N PRO A 76 13.29 -10.24 15.12
CA PRO A 76 11.85 -10.21 15.15
C PRO A 76 11.33 -8.82 15.46
N ILE A 77 10.41 -8.32 14.63
CA ILE A 77 9.67 -7.10 14.92
C ILE A 77 8.62 -7.44 15.99
N PRO A 78 8.69 -6.88 17.21
CA PRO A 78 7.70 -7.16 18.23
C PRO A 78 6.34 -6.64 17.80
N LEU A 79 5.32 -7.50 17.85
CA LEU A 79 3.95 -7.11 17.55
C LEU A 79 3.47 -6.05 18.55
N VAL A 80 3.08 -4.89 18.06
CA VAL A 80 2.50 -3.82 18.88
C VAL A 80 1.05 -3.62 18.46
N PRO A 81 0.08 -4.25 19.16
CA PRO A 81 -1.35 -4.13 18.83
C PRO A 81 -1.82 -2.68 18.77
N GLY A 82 -1.20 -1.79 19.55
CA GLY A 82 -1.48 -0.35 19.57
C GLY A 82 -1.28 0.37 18.23
N ILE A 83 -0.49 -0.18 17.29
CA ILE A 83 -0.39 0.37 15.92
C ILE A 83 -1.73 0.19 15.19
N LEU A 84 -2.26 -1.03 15.20
CA LEU A 84 -3.51 -1.36 14.50
C LEU A 84 -4.72 -0.71 15.18
N GLN A 85 -4.76 -0.69 16.51
CA GLN A 85 -5.84 -0.03 17.26
C GLN A 85 -5.97 1.46 16.92
N ARG A 86 -4.85 2.17 16.77
CA ARG A 86 -4.86 3.60 16.36
C ARG A 86 -5.36 3.78 14.94
N ALA A 87 -4.89 2.95 14.02
CA ALA A 87 -5.38 2.99 12.63
C ALA A 87 -6.89 2.68 12.54
N MET A 88 -7.39 1.70 13.32
CA MET A 88 -8.83 1.39 13.45
C MET A 88 -9.63 2.54 14.06
N ALA A 89 -9.05 3.32 14.98
CA ALA A 89 -9.67 4.53 15.52
C ALA A 89 -9.66 5.71 14.53
N GLY A 90 -8.98 5.57 13.38
CA GLY A 90 -8.80 6.64 12.40
C GLY A 90 -7.60 7.55 12.67
N ASP A 91 -6.74 7.23 13.63
CA ASP A 91 -5.50 7.97 13.91
C ASP A 91 -4.32 7.36 13.15
N GLY A 92 -4.28 7.61 11.83
CA GLY A 92 -3.24 7.11 10.93
C GLY A 92 -1.87 7.72 11.21
N GLY A 93 -1.80 9.01 11.58
CA GLY A 93 -0.55 9.69 11.88
C GLY A 93 0.16 9.12 13.11
N ALA A 94 -0.55 8.88 14.21
CA ALA A 94 0.07 8.25 15.38
C ALA A 94 0.38 6.76 15.15
N ALA A 95 -0.41 6.07 14.33
CA ALA A 95 -0.10 4.71 13.90
C ALA A 95 1.20 4.66 13.08
N ALA A 96 1.34 5.54 12.08
CA ALA A 96 2.55 5.66 11.25
C ALA A 96 3.79 5.96 12.08
N ARG A 97 3.72 6.96 12.96
CA ARG A 97 4.85 7.32 13.86
C ARG A 97 5.27 6.13 14.74
N LEU A 98 4.31 5.39 15.28
CA LEU A 98 4.61 4.22 16.10
C LEU A 98 5.22 3.08 15.26
N ALA A 99 4.67 2.81 14.08
CA ALA A 99 5.19 1.80 13.15
C ALA A 99 6.62 2.13 12.71
N ALA A 100 6.88 3.36 12.25
CA ALA A 100 8.20 3.79 11.83
C ALA A 100 9.24 3.67 12.95
N ARG A 101 8.89 4.04 14.19
CA ARG A 101 9.79 3.84 15.35
C ARG A 101 10.08 2.36 15.60
N ARG A 102 9.09 1.49 15.47
CA ARG A 102 9.26 0.04 15.69
C ARG A 102 10.11 -0.60 14.62
N LEU A 103 9.89 -0.24 13.35
CA LEU A 103 10.75 -0.69 12.26
C LEU A 103 12.21 -0.28 12.50
N ARG A 104 12.46 0.98 12.89
CA ARG A 104 13.82 1.47 13.19
C ARG A 104 14.49 0.70 14.31
N ALA A 105 13.75 0.42 15.38
CA ALA A 105 14.25 -0.38 16.49
C ALA A 105 14.58 -1.83 16.09
N SER A 106 14.01 -2.31 14.98
CA SER A 106 14.27 -3.63 14.40
C SER A 106 15.21 -3.59 13.17
N GLY A 107 15.99 -2.50 13.02
CA GLY A 107 17.00 -2.38 11.95
C GLY A 107 16.44 -2.02 10.56
N LEU A 108 15.14 -1.77 10.43
CA LEU A 108 14.53 -1.26 9.21
C LEU A 108 14.31 0.24 9.34
N ALA A 109 15.02 1.05 8.56
CA ALA A 109 14.89 2.50 8.61
C ALA A 109 13.98 3.02 7.48
N PRO A 110 12.64 3.11 7.69
CA PRO A 110 11.77 3.73 6.71
C PRO A 110 12.12 5.21 6.57
N LEU A 111 12.11 5.68 5.33
CA LEU A 111 12.34 7.07 4.93
C LEU A 111 11.24 7.99 5.45
N VAL A 112 10.02 7.46 5.51
CA VAL A 112 8.84 8.17 6.01
C VAL A 112 8.73 8.00 7.53
N SER A 113 8.84 9.11 8.26
CA SER A 113 8.64 9.16 9.72
C SER A 113 7.23 9.58 10.13
N GLU A 114 6.58 10.41 9.32
CA GLU A 114 5.27 11.00 9.61
C GLU A 114 4.39 11.00 8.36
N LEU A 115 3.10 10.76 8.56
CA LEU A 115 2.10 10.76 7.50
C LEU A 115 0.87 11.51 8.01
N PRO A 116 0.39 12.56 7.33
CA PRO A 116 -0.81 13.30 7.72
C PRO A 116 -2.09 12.55 7.31
N ILE A 117 -2.22 11.29 7.73
CA ILE A 117 -3.36 10.43 7.38
C ILE A 117 -4.28 10.28 8.59
N ALA A 118 -5.56 10.51 8.38
CA ALA A 118 -6.60 10.36 9.41
C ALA A 118 -7.93 9.85 8.83
N GLY A 119 -8.86 9.50 9.72
CA GLY A 119 -10.23 9.15 9.36
C GLY A 119 -10.37 7.85 8.59
N ASP A 120 -11.20 7.84 7.55
CA ASP A 120 -11.54 6.63 6.80
C ASP A 120 -10.38 6.01 6.05
N VAL A 121 -9.38 6.80 5.65
CA VAL A 121 -8.17 6.27 5.00
C VAL A 121 -7.39 5.37 5.97
N ALA A 122 -7.24 5.81 7.23
CA ALA A 122 -6.58 5.03 8.26
C ALA A 122 -7.37 3.75 8.61
N ARG A 123 -8.71 3.87 8.73
CA ARG A 123 -9.60 2.73 9.00
C ARG A 123 -9.58 1.69 7.88
N ARG A 124 -9.67 2.13 6.62
CA ARG A 124 -9.56 1.23 5.45
C ARG A 124 -8.20 0.55 5.40
N THR A 125 -7.13 1.28 5.70
CA THR A 125 -5.77 0.70 5.77
C THR A 125 -5.67 -0.37 6.86
N ALA A 126 -6.29 -0.13 8.03
CA ALA A 126 -6.35 -1.14 9.09
C ALA A 126 -7.15 -2.38 8.67
N ALA A 127 -8.27 -2.21 7.98
CA ALA A 127 -9.05 -3.33 7.44
C ALA A 127 -8.28 -4.13 6.37
N ALA A 128 -7.51 -3.44 5.51
CA ALA A 128 -6.68 -4.07 4.48
C ALA A 128 -5.65 -5.06 5.06
N MET A 129 -5.27 -4.91 6.34
CA MET A 129 -4.37 -5.84 7.03
C MET A 129 -4.91 -7.27 7.14
N LEU A 130 -6.23 -7.45 7.08
CA LEU A 130 -6.90 -8.76 7.11
C LEU A 130 -6.59 -9.61 5.87
N PHE A 131 -6.28 -8.96 4.75
CA PHE A 131 -6.00 -9.65 3.50
C PHE A 131 -4.50 -9.97 3.46
N PRO A 132 -4.07 -11.24 3.42
CA PRO A 132 -2.66 -11.59 3.21
C PRO A 132 -2.15 -11.09 1.86
N ILE A 133 -0.84 -10.89 1.75
CA ILE A 133 -0.14 -10.56 0.49
C ILE A 133 1.00 -11.54 0.25
N ALA A 134 1.46 -11.63 -1.00
CA ALA A 134 2.53 -12.54 -1.35
C ALA A 134 3.86 -12.13 -0.69
N PRO A 135 4.76 -13.08 -0.39
CA PRO A 135 6.09 -12.76 0.14
C PRO A 135 6.92 -11.84 -0.76
N HIS A 136 6.67 -11.88 -2.08
CA HIS A 136 7.28 -10.98 -3.06
C HIS A 136 6.89 -9.51 -2.79
N ASP A 137 5.61 -9.25 -2.60
CA ASP A 137 5.09 -7.89 -2.37
C ASP A 137 5.61 -7.32 -1.05
N ILE A 138 5.79 -8.16 -0.02
CA ILE A 138 6.43 -7.74 1.24
C ILE A 138 7.85 -7.20 0.98
N ARG A 139 8.61 -7.81 0.07
CA ARG A 139 9.95 -7.33 -0.31
C ARG A 139 9.87 -6.02 -1.08
N LEU A 140 8.91 -5.87 -1.99
CA LEU A 140 8.67 -4.63 -2.71
C LEU A 140 8.29 -3.48 -1.77
N LEU A 141 7.37 -3.71 -0.82
CA LEU A 141 6.99 -2.72 0.20
C LEU A 141 8.19 -2.26 1.03
N ARG A 142 9.07 -3.20 1.40
CA ARG A 142 10.32 -2.87 2.09
C ARG A 142 11.17 -1.96 1.22
N LYS A 143 11.41 -2.35 -0.05
CA LYS A 143 12.18 -1.56 -1.02
C LYS A 143 11.64 -0.14 -1.12
N TYR A 144 10.35 0.02 -1.40
CA TYR A 144 9.69 1.32 -1.57
C TYR A 144 9.78 2.25 -0.36
N ILE A 145 9.84 1.70 0.85
CA ILE A 145 9.88 2.54 2.06
C ILE A 145 11.29 2.80 2.57
N THR A 146 12.30 2.04 2.12
CA THR A 146 13.70 2.22 2.50
C THR A 146 14.54 2.88 1.41
N GLU A 147 14.15 2.75 0.14
CA GLU A 147 14.83 3.31 -1.02
C GLU A 147 13.94 4.41 -1.61
N GLN A 148 14.49 5.62 -1.79
CA GLN A 148 13.83 6.65 -2.59
C GLN A 148 14.08 6.29 -4.06
N GLU A 149 13.03 6.12 -4.86
CA GLU A 149 13.16 6.51 -6.26
C GLU A 149 13.26 8.03 -6.25
N THR A 150 14.49 8.54 -6.32
CA THR A 150 14.74 9.94 -6.61
C THR A 150 14.07 10.23 -7.95
N GLN A 151 12.85 10.78 -7.93
CA GLN A 151 12.38 11.58 -9.05
C GLN A 151 13.29 12.81 -9.08
N THR A 152 14.42 12.67 -9.78
CA THR A 152 15.15 13.81 -10.33
C THR A 152 14.18 14.50 -11.27
N SER A 153 13.47 15.51 -10.74
CA SER A 153 12.95 16.60 -11.55
C SER A 153 14.16 17.26 -12.19
N ASP A 154 14.52 16.79 -13.38
CA ASP A 154 15.51 17.46 -14.22
C ASP A 154 14.91 18.83 -14.61
N THR A 155 15.68 19.86 -14.31
CA THR A 155 15.34 21.28 -14.48
C THR A 155 15.75 21.76 -15.86
#